data_AF-A0A1W2EYC3-F1
#
_entry.id   AF-A0A1W2EYC3-F1
#
_cell.length_a   1.000
_cell.length_b   1.000
_cell.length_c   1.000
_cell.angle_alpha   90.00
_cell.angle_beta   90.00
_cell.angle_gamma   90.00
#
_symmetry.space_group_name_H-M   'P 1'
#
loop_
_entity.id
_entity.type
_entity.pdbx_description
1 polymer ?
#
loop_
_entity_poly.entity_id
_entity_poly.type
_entity_poly.pdbx_seq_one_letter_code
_entity_poly.pdbx_strand_id
1 'polypeptide(L)' 'MPYKVCPTCDGSGLVAPEGVDEPIDCKTCEGEGFIVADDDKEDDE' A
#
# COMPACT_ATOMS: atom_id res chain seq x y z
N MET A 1 -10.93 9.69 6.35
CA MET A 1 -10.47 8.32 6.04
C MET A 1 -9.02 8.24 6.48
N PRO A 2 -8.67 7.43 7.49
CA PRO A 2 -7.27 7.23 7.84
C PRO A 2 -6.59 6.46 6.70
N TYR A 3 -5.50 7.02 6.17
CA TYR A 3 -4.67 6.34 5.17
C TYR A 3 -3.50 5.69 5.90
N LYS A 4 -3.18 4.44 5.54
CA LYS A 4 -2.03 3.71 6.07
C LYS A 4 -0.99 3.56 4.98
N VAL A 5 0.28 3.78 5.32
CA VAL A 5 1.41 3.53 4.42
C VAL A 5 1.32 2.09 3.93
N CYS A 6 1.41 1.89 2.62
CA CYS A 6 1.34 0.56 2.05
C CYS A 6 2.57 -0.25 2.50
N PRO A 7 2.40 -1.37 3.21
CA PRO A 7 3.52 -2.14 3.75
C PRO A 7 4.32 -2.86 2.66
N THR A 8 3.74 -3.03 1.47
CA THR A 8 4.37 -3.75 0.35
C THR A 8 5.42 -2.89 -0.35
N CYS A 9 5.15 -1.59 -0.51
CA CYS A 9 6.03 -0.66 -1.21
C CYS A 9 6.63 0.41 -0.27
N ASP A 10 6.37 0.31 1.02
CA ASP A 10 6.83 1.24 2.07
C ASP A 10 6.52 2.72 1.77
N GLY A 11 5.36 2.98 1.16
CA GLY A 11 4.96 4.34 0.80
C GLY A 11 5.43 4.83 -0.57
N SER A 12 6.24 4.06 -1.29
CA SER A 12 6.77 4.48 -2.60
C SER A 12 5.77 4.37 -3.75
N GLY A 13 4.72 3.57 -3.59
CA GLY A 13 3.78 3.23 -4.67
C GLY A 13 4.33 2.21 -5.66
N LEU A 14 5.61 1.86 -5.59
CA LEU A 14 6.31 1.04 -6.57
C LEU A 14 6.97 -0.19 -5.92
N VAL A 15 7.05 -1.29 -6.65
CA VAL A 15 7.79 -2.49 -6.25
C VAL A 15 8.74 -2.87 -7.37
N ALA A 16 9.95 -3.34 -7.02
CA ALA A 16 10.93 -3.85 -7.97
C ALA A 16 11.14 -5.35 -7.71
N PRO A 17 10.36 -6.24 -8.37
CA PRO A 17 10.56 -7.67 -8.24
C PRO A 17 11.90 -8.10 -8.84
N GLU A 18 12.47 -9.20 -8.37
CA GLU A 18 13.68 -9.75 -8.98
C GLU A 18 13.43 -10.13 -10.45
N GLY A 19 14.34 -9.72 -11.33
CA GLY A 19 14.26 -10.00 -12.77
C GLY A 19 13.41 -9.01 -13.57
N VAL A 20 13.04 -7.86 -12.98
CA VAL A 20 12.37 -6.76 -13.69
C VAL A 20 13.29 -5.54 -13.68
N ASP A 21 13.62 -5.01 -14.85
CA ASP A 21 14.49 -3.84 -15.00
C ASP A 21 13.81 -2.53 -14.58
N GLU A 22 12.47 -2.47 -14.66
CA GLU A 22 11.68 -1.29 -14.31
C GLU A 22 10.79 -1.56 -13.10
N PRO A 23 10.73 -0.64 -12.11
CA PRO A 23 9.80 -0.74 -11.01
C PRO A 23 8.36 -0.69 -11.53
N ILE A 24 7.51 -1.58 -11.01
CA ILE A 24 6.11 -1.68 -11.37
C ILE A 24 5.23 -1.10 -10.28
N ASP A 25 4.01 -0.68 -10.62
CA ASP A 25 3.02 -0.23 -9.65
C ASP A 25 2.71 -1.31 -8.61
N CYS A 26 2.75 -0.90 -7.35
CA CYS A 26 2.41 -1.76 -6.25
C CYS A 26 0.91 -2.08 -6.29
N LYS A 27 0.56 -3.31 -6.66
CA LYS A 27 -0.83 -3.78 -6.76
C LYS A 27 -1.63 -3.65 -5.47
N THR A 28 -0.98 -3.59 -4.31
CA THR A 28 -1.66 -3.45 -3.01
C THR A 28 -2.25 -2.06 -2.81
N CYS A 29 -1.56 -1.02 -3.28
CA CYS A 29 -1.99 0.38 -3.18
C CYS A 29 -2.27 1.01 -4.54
N GLU A 30 -2.31 0.20 -5.60
CA GLU A 30 -2.57 0.64 -6.97
C GLU A 30 -1.67 1.81 -7.45
N GLY A 31 -0.40 1.82 -7.01
CA GLY A 31 0.55 2.90 -7.34
C GLY A 31 0.52 4.11 -6.40
N GLU A 32 -0.45 4.21 -5.48
CA GLU A 32 -0.62 5.40 -4.63
C GLU A 32 0.41 5.50 -3.49
N GLY A 33 0.92 4.36 -3.02
CA GLY A 33 1.83 4.28 -1.85
C GLY A 33 1.10 4.20 -0.51
N PHE A 34 -0.20 4.43 -0.48
CA PHE A 34 -1.04 4.33 0.72
C PHE A 34 -2.30 3.51 0.43
N ILE A 35 -2.77 2.79 1.44
CA ILE A 35 -4.05 2.08 1.40
C ILE A 35 -5.03 2.78 2.33
N VAL A 36 -6.31 2.74 1.97
CA VAL A 36 -7.37 3.16 2.90
C VAL A 36 -7.34 2.17 4.05
N ALA A 37 -7.08 2.65 5.27
CA ALA A 37 -7.33 1.85 6.44
C ALA A 37 -8.85 1.85 6.64
N ASP A 38 -9.50 0.75 6.28
CA ASP A 38 -10.75 0.39 6.94
C ASP A 38 -10.38 0.16 8.40
N ASP A 39 -10.56 1.22 9.19
CA ASP A 39 -10.62 1.14 10.65
C ASP A 39 -11.93 0.42 11.02
N ASP A 40 -12.10 -0.81 10.53
CA ASP A 40 -13.21 -1.69 10.89
C ASP A 40 -12.83 -2.38 12.21
N LYS A 41 -12.77 -1.54 13.24
CA LYS A 41 -12.89 -1.90 14.66
C LYS A 41 -13.24 -0.62 15.44
N GLU A 42 -14.46 -0.14 15.23
CA GLU A 42 -15.25 0.31 16.38
C GLU A 42 -15.45 -0.92 17.28
N ASP A 43 -14.47 -1.24 18.12
CA ASP A 43 -14.69 -1.89 19.41
C ASP A 43 -15.44 -0.83 20.26
N ASP A 44 -16.75 -0.66 20.02
CA ASP A 44 -17.63 0.05 20.94
C ASP A 44 -18.17 -0.98 21.93
N GLU A 45 -17.72 -0.79 23.17
CA GLU A 45 -17.85 -1.61 24.38
C GLU A 45 -19.30 -1.97 24.78
#